data_AF-A0A6L7TKD9-F1
#
_entry.id   AF-A0A6L7TKD9-F1
#
_cell.length_a   1.000
_cell.length_b   1.000
_cell.length_c   1.000
_cell.angle_alpha   90.00
_cell.angle_beta   90.00
_cell.angle_gamma   90.00
#
_symmetry.space_group_name_H-M   'P 1'
#
loop_
_entity.id
_entity.type
_entity.pdbx_description
1 polymer ?
#
loop_
_entity_poly.entity_id
_entity_poly.type
_entity_poly.pdbx_seq_one_letter_code
_entity_poly.pdbx_strand_id
1 'polypeptide(L)'
;MPSKVASAFRKKIQEGFLTSDSTKRLITRFYGLDIELRPSRPLHNRAIDLAVELNQRLAYDSHYLALAESLDCEFWTADRPFYRAAQGSYPRVRWIGNY
;
A
#
# COMPACT_ATOMS: atom_id res chain seq x y z
N MET A 1 0.10 -7.04 -1.98
CA MET A 1 0.02 -7.52 -3.40
C MET A 1 1.00 -6.73 -4.25
N PRO A 2 2.05 -7.36 -4.82
CA PRO A 2 3.09 -6.69 -5.62
C PRO A 2 2.58 -5.96 -6.89
N SER A 3 1.36 -6.26 -7.34
CA SER A 3 0.77 -5.71 -8.56
C SER A 3 0.59 -4.19 -8.55
N LYS A 4 0.31 -3.55 -7.40
CA LYS A 4 0.18 -2.08 -7.31
C LYS A 4 1.48 -1.37 -7.72
N VAL A 5 2.63 -1.94 -7.37
CA VAL A 5 3.96 -1.40 -7.74
C VAL A 5 4.13 -1.43 -9.25
N ALA A 6 3.81 -2.55 -9.89
CA ALA A 6 3.88 -2.70 -11.35
C ALA A 6 2.93 -1.72 -12.08
N SER A 7 1.69 -1.56 -11.59
CA SER A 7 0.72 -0.61 -12.16
C SER A 7 1.17 0.85 -12.03
N ALA A 8 1.75 1.23 -10.88
CA ALA A 8 2.29 2.58 -10.67
C ALA A 8 3.43 2.88 -11.66
N PHE A 9 4.35 1.94 -11.86
CA PHE A 9 5.41 2.08 -12.84
C PHE A 9 4.87 2.15 -14.28
N ARG A 10 3.87 1.34 -14.64
CA ARG A 10 3.24 1.40 -15.97
C ARG A 10 2.65 2.77 -16.27
N LYS A 11 1.98 3.38 -15.28
CA LYS A 11 1.44 4.74 -15.38
C LYS A 11 2.57 5.75 -15.64
N LYS A 12 3.69 5.65 -14.92
CA LYS A 12 4.86 6.53 -15.12
C LYS A 12 5.51 6.38 -16.49
N ILE A 13 5.48 5.19 -17.08
CA ILE A 13 5.90 5.00 -18.48
C ILE A 13 4.93 5.71 -19.44
N GLN A 14 3.61 5.58 -19.24
CA GLN A 14 2.62 6.25 -20.10
C GLN A 14 2.72 7.78 -20.02
N GLU A 15 3.05 8.32 -18.85
CA GLU A 15 3.29 9.75 -18.62
C GLU A 15 4.66 10.23 -19.18
N GLY A 16 5.50 9.35 -19.73
CA GLY A 16 6.81 9.69 -20.29
C GLY A 16 7.92 9.91 -19.27
N PHE A 17 7.67 9.70 -17.97
CA PHE A 17 8.67 9.89 -16.91
C PHE A 17 9.67 8.73 -16.80
N LEU A 18 9.33 7.55 -17.33
CA LEU A 18 10.18 6.36 -17.29
C LEU A 18 10.14 5.61 -18.64
N THR A 19 11.21 4.88 -18.95
CA THR A 19 11.22 3.91 -20.04
C THR A 19 10.94 2.51 -19.51
N SER A 20 10.56 1.59 -20.39
CA SER A 20 10.35 0.18 -20.03
C SER A 20 11.61 -0.44 -19.40
N ASP A 21 12.78 -0.13 -19.97
CA ASP A 21 14.05 -0.68 -19.50
C ASP A 21 14.50 -0.08 -18.16
N SER A 22 14.32 1.23 -17.95
CA SER A 22 14.63 1.83 -16.65
C SER A 22 13.70 1.30 -15.55
N THR A 23 12.44 1.05 -15.89
CA THR A 23 11.44 0.47 -14.98
C THR A 23 11.79 -0.95 -14.54
N LYS A 24 12.19 -1.83 -15.47
CA LYS A 24 12.60 -3.21 -15.13
C LYS A 24 13.80 -3.23 -14.18
N ARG A 25 14.76 -2.32 -14.39
CA ARG A 25 15.91 -2.14 -13.49
C ARG A 25 15.49 -1.64 -12.10
N LEU A 26 14.57 -0.67 -12.04
CA LEU A 26 14.02 -0.17 -10.78
C LEU A 26 13.27 -1.25 -10.00
N ILE A 27 12.46 -2.07 -10.68
CA ILE A 27 11.75 -3.20 -10.06
C ILE A 27 12.74 -4.22 -9.49
N THR A 28 13.81 -4.53 -10.23
CA THR A 28 14.86 -5.44 -9.75
C THR A 28 15.53 -4.90 -8.48
N ARG A 29 15.86 -3.61 -8.47
CA ARG A 29 16.44 -2.95 -7.29
C ARG A 29 15.45 -2.89 -6.11
N PHE A 30 14.17 -2.66 -6.40
CA PHE A 30 13.10 -2.64 -5.40
C PHE A 30 12.95 -4.00 -4.71
N TYR A 31 13.02 -5.11 -5.46
CA TYR A 31 13.03 -6.45 -4.87
C TYR A 31 14.35 -6.83 -4.18
N GLY A 32 15.42 -6.08 -4.40
CA GLY A 32 16.66 -6.19 -3.63
C GLY A 32 16.62 -5.47 -2.28
N LEU A 33 15.54 -4.73 -1.98
CA LEU A 33 15.30 -4.20 -0.64
C LEU A 33 14.84 -5.34 0.28
N ASP A 34 15.09 -5.18 1.58
CA ASP A 34 14.65 -6.12 2.61
C ASP A 34 13.13 -6.01 2.85
N ILE A 35 12.35 -6.48 1.87
CA ILE A 35 10.89 -6.47 1.87
C ILE A 35 10.40 -7.89 2.10
N GLU A 36 9.80 -8.13 3.26
CA GLU A 36 9.17 -9.40 3.57
C GLU A 36 7.75 -9.46 2.98
N LEU A 37 7.49 -10.44 2.12
CA LEU A 37 6.16 -10.68 1.55
C LEU A 37 5.33 -11.57 2.49
N ARG A 38 4.30 -10.99 3.08
CA ARG A 38 3.34 -11.72 3.93
C ARG A 38 2.14 -12.24 3.12
N PRO A 39 1.63 -13.44 3.44
CA PRO A 39 0.44 -13.99 2.78
C PRO A 39 -0.80 -13.16 3.13
N SER A 40 -1.63 -12.85 2.14
CA SER A 40 -2.85 -12.05 2.34
C SER A 40 -4.05 -12.86 2.84
N ARG A 41 -4.03 -14.18 2.67
CA ARG A 41 -5.14 -15.08 3.03
C ARG A 41 -5.71 -14.85 4.45
N PRO A 42 -4.89 -14.78 5.52
CA PRO A 42 -5.43 -14.56 6.86
C PRO A 42 -6.02 -13.17 7.08
N LEU A 43 -5.74 -12.20 6.19
CA LEU A 43 -6.10 -10.80 6.36
C LEU A 43 -7.41 -10.43 5.67
N HIS A 44 -7.95 -11.26 4.78
CA HIS A 44 -9.08 -10.90 3.93
C HIS A 44 -10.31 -10.45 4.72
N ASN A 45 -10.70 -11.20 5.76
CA ASN A 45 -11.85 -10.86 6.58
C ASN A 45 -11.65 -9.52 7.27
N ARG A 46 -10.51 -9.35 7.97
CA ARG A 46 -10.22 -8.10 8.68
C ARG A 46 -10.11 -6.91 7.73
N ALA A 47 -9.56 -7.11 6.54
CA ALA A 47 -9.45 -6.05 5.53
C ALA A 47 -10.83 -5.63 4.98
N ILE A 48 -11.79 -6.55 4.89
CA ILE A 48 -13.18 -6.24 4.53
C ILE A 48 -13.84 -5.42 5.63
N ASP A 49 -13.72 -5.84 6.89
CA ASP A 49 -14.28 -5.12 8.04
C ASP A 49 -13.76 -3.69 8.08
N LEU A 50 -12.44 -3.53 7.97
CA LEU A 50 -11.78 -2.22 7.90
C LEU A 50 -12.26 -1.37 6.71
N ALA A 51 -12.50 -1.98 5.55
CA ALA A 51 -13.01 -1.26 4.38
C ALA A 51 -14.44 -0.74 4.63
N VAL A 52 -15.28 -1.51 5.32
CA VAL A 52 -16.63 -1.08 5.72
C VAL A 52 -16.55 0.05 6.75
N GLU A 53 -15.75 -0.13 7.80
CA GLU A 53 -15.58 0.85 8.88
C GLU A 53 -15.04 2.21 8.36
N LEU A 54 -14.13 2.17 7.40
CA LEU A 54 -13.51 3.35 6.81
C LEU A 54 -14.21 3.85 5.54
N ASN A 55 -15.38 3.28 5.21
CA ASN A 55 -16.16 3.59 4.01
C ASN A 55 -15.32 3.60 2.72
N GLN A 56 -14.43 2.62 2.58
CA GLN A 56 -13.55 2.46 1.42
C GLN A 56 -14.24 1.66 0.32
N ARG A 57 -14.17 2.15 -0.92
CA ARG A 57 -14.70 1.44 -2.10
C ARG A 57 -13.98 0.11 -2.36
N LEU A 58 -12.69 0.03 -2.03
CA LEU A 58 -11.84 -1.14 -2.28
C LEU A 58 -11.13 -1.52 -0.99
N ALA A 59 -11.03 -2.81 -0.71
CA ALA A 59 -10.34 -3.31 0.48
C ALA A 59 -8.80 -3.31 0.34
N TYR A 60 -8.22 -2.85 -0.76
CA TYR A 60 -6.78 -2.96 -1.01
C TYR A 60 -5.94 -2.22 0.04
N ASP A 61 -6.32 -0.99 0.37
CA ASP A 61 -5.58 -0.20 1.34
C ASP A 61 -5.87 -0.67 2.78
N SER A 62 -7.08 -1.17 3.01
CA SER A 62 -7.45 -1.88 4.24
C SER A 62 -6.66 -3.17 4.47
N HIS A 63 -6.14 -3.84 3.43
CA HIS A 63 -5.24 -5.00 3.61
C HIS A 63 -3.91 -4.59 4.24
N TYR A 64 -3.38 -3.42 3.89
CA TYR A 64 -2.14 -2.94 4.50
C TYR A 64 -2.36 -2.53 5.96
N LEU A 65 -3.53 -1.95 6.26
CA LEU A 65 -3.91 -1.67 7.65
C LEU A 65 -4.11 -2.95 8.47
N ALA A 66 -4.82 -3.96 7.94
CA ALA A 66 -4.98 -5.26 8.59
C ALA A 66 -3.63 -5.95 8.83
N LEU A 67 -2.71 -5.87 7.87
CA LEU A 67 -1.36 -6.38 8.03
C LEU A 67 -0.62 -5.66 9.17
N ALA A 68 -0.68 -4.34 9.21
CA ALA A 68 -0.03 -3.55 10.25
C ALA A 68 -0.61 -3.83 11.65
N GLU A 69 -1.92 -4.04 11.77
CA GLU A 69 -2.56 -4.52 13.01
C GLU A 69 -1.98 -5.89 13.42
N SER A 70 -1.88 -6.84 12.49
CA SER A 70 -1.37 -8.19 12.77
C SER A 70 0.10 -8.24 13.19
N LEU A 71 0.89 -7.25 12.75
CA LEU A 71 2.32 -7.13 13.04
C LEU A 71 2.61 -6.14 14.17
N ASP A 72 1.57 -5.57 14.80
CA ASP A 72 1.69 -4.54 15.83
C ASP A 72 2.57 -3.34 15.42
N CYS A 73 2.51 -2.94 14.14
CA CYS A 73 3.40 -1.90 13.59
C CYS A 73 2.64 -0.68 13.06
N GLU A 74 3.38 0.37 12.71
CA GLU A 74 2.83 1.55 12.05
C GLU A 74 2.50 1.27 10.58
N PHE A 75 1.41 1.86 10.09
CA PHE A 75 1.07 1.81 8.67
C PHE A 75 1.35 3.16 8.00
N TRP A 76 2.36 3.19 7.14
CA TRP A 76 2.74 4.38 6.38
C TRP A 76 2.07 4.37 4.99
N THR A 77 1.37 5.46 4.65
CA THR A 77 0.68 5.58 3.37
C THR A 77 0.92 6.92 2.68
N ALA A 78 1.00 6.87 1.35
CA ALA A 78 0.97 8.03 0.45
C ALA A 78 -0.43 8.25 -0.18
N ASP A 79 -1.43 7.46 0.23
CA ASP A 79 -2.83 7.66 -0.17
C ASP A 79 -3.52 8.64 0.79
N ARG A 80 -3.66 9.89 0.35
CA ARG A 80 -4.21 10.98 1.17
C ARG A 80 -5.70 10.77 1.50
N PRO A 81 -6.57 10.38 0.54
CA PRO A 81 -7.95 9.99 0.85
C PRO A 81 -8.04 8.90 1.93
N PHE A 82 -7.26 7.83 1.81
CA PHE A 82 -7.25 6.75 2.80
C PHE A 82 -6.78 7.25 4.16
N TYR A 83 -5.65 7.97 4.21
CA TYR A 83 -5.11 8.55 5.44
C TYR A 83 -6.16 9.41 6.17
N ARG A 84 -6.88 10.27 5.43
CA ARG A 84 -7.93 11.11 6.00
C ARG A 84 -9.08 10.32 6.61
N ALA A 85 -9.48 9.22 5.98
CA ALA A 85 -10.51 8.34 6.50
C ALA A 85 -10.04 7.59 7.76
N ALA A 86 -8.78 7.15 7.79
CA ALA A 86 -8.25 6.29 8.84
C ALA A 86 -7.72 7.03 10.07
N GLN A 87 -7.09 8.20 9.91
CA GLN A 87 -6.33 8.89 10.98
C GLN A 87 -7.13 9.15 12.28
N GLY A 88 -8.46 9.29 12.20
CA GLY A 88 -9.32 9.54 13.36
C GLY A 88 -9.58 8.31 14.21
N SER A 89 -9.69 7.13 13.59
CA SER A 89 -10.00 5.86 14.28
C SER A 89 -8.75 4.98 14.44
N TYR A 90 -7.73 5.19 13.63
CA TYR A 90 -6.52 4.37 13.54
C TYR A 90 -5.26 5.23 13.70
N PRO A 91 -4.82 5.49 14.95
CA PRO A 91 -3.72 6.42 15.24
C PRO A 91 -2.35 5.94 14.73
N ARG A 92 -2.22 4.65 14.40
CA ARG A 92 -1.00 4.05 13.82
C ARG A 92 -0.86 4.29 12.33
N VAL A 93 -1.85 4.91 11.68
CA VAL A 93 -1.76 5.29 10.27
C VAL A 93 -1.01 6.61 10.14
N ARG A 94 0.08 6.60 9.39
CA ARG A 94 1.00 7.72 9.21
C ARG A 94 0.99 8.20 7.76
N TRP A 95 1.02 9.52 7.59
CA TRP A 95 1.18 10.16 6.30
C TRP A 95 2.67 10.32 5.95
N ILE A 96 3.10 9.75 4.83
CA ILE A 96 4.52 9.82 4.43
C ILE A 96 4.92 11.18 3.84
N GLY A 97 3.99 11.94 3.26
CA GLY A 97 4.33 13.17 2.52
C GLY A 97 4.80 14.37 3.36
N ASN A 98 5.04 14.19 4.66
CA ASN A 98 5.66 15.19 5.54
C ASN A 98 7.14 14.88 5.84
N TYR A 99 7.69 13.81 5.26
CA TYR A 99 9.08 13.39 5.35
C TYR A 99 9.76 13.50 3.99
#